data_AF-A0A7Y5EIQ3-F1
#
_entry.id   AF-A0A7Y5EIQ3-F1
#
_cell.length_a   1.000
_cell.length_b   1.000
_cell.length_c   1.000
_cell.angle_alpha   90.00
_cell.angle_beta   90.00
_cell.angle_gamma   90.00
#
_symmetry.space_group_name_H-M   'P 1'
#
loop_
_entity.id
_entity.type
_entity.pdbx_description
1 polymer ?
#
loop_
_entity_poly.entity_id
_entity_poly.type
_entity_poly.pdbx_seq_one_letter_code
_entity_poly.pdbx_strand_id
1 'polypeptide(L)'
;MFYQFFIDANEKDNKVSARGLMVIFVLGVVPIILGIDLNEIQFELSWLKQFEITHKERFSLIYAALIFYSLYRFQLVNKETKKTSQLKSLGWFITNKYVGHLFVKRFIFRADQFNGVYVDKRSEDLKVVVNANYDSYEPHMKADTFSLLHNNYGELCAQVRRSEDVSLKSLGISELWDIQLDPDCYPFDGQQVVSDLAVIKSFKLRVLLGLAEFVFSFKSMTKDVSSLDYYLPIYCNTGLALYLIIHYLAI
;
A
#
# COMPACT_ATOMS: atom_id res chain seq x y z
N MET A 1 -18.48 4.98 -26.44
CA MET A 1 -19.13 4.60 -25.16
C MET A 1 -18.12 4.19 -24.10
N PHE A 2 -17.15 3.29 -24.35
CA PHE A 2 -16.06 2.99 -23.40
C PHE A 2 -15.25 4.22 -22.98
N TYR A 3 -14.91 5.12 -23.91
CA TYR A 3 -14.15 6.34 -23.63
C TYR A 3 -14.94 7.36 -22.78
N GLN A 4 -16.26 7.46 -23.00
CA GLN A 4 -17.16 8.31 -22.20
C GLN A 4 -17.35 7.73 -20.79
N PHE A 5 -17.38 6.40 -20.64
CA PHE A 5 -17.51 5.74 -19.34
C PHE A 5 -16.27 5.92 -18.45
N PHE A 6 -15.08 6.08 -19.05
CA PHE A 6 -13.86 6.48 -18.33
C PHE A 6 -13.86 7.97 -17.92
N ILE A 7 -14.69 8.81 -18.56
CA ILE A 7 -14.76 10.27 -18.32
C ILE A 7 -15.94 10.64 -17.42
N ASP A 8 -17.09 9.97 -17.52
CA ASP A 8 -18.31 10.27 -16.75
C ASP A 8 -18.27 9.71 -15.32
N ALA A 9 -17.27 8.87 -15.00
CA ALA A 9 -16.92 8.60 -13.62
C ALA A 9 -16.14 9.81 -13.05
N ASN A 10 -16.92 10.81 -12.61
CA ASN A 10 -16.58 11.88 -11.66
C ASN A 10 -16.27 13.27 -12.25
N GLU A 11 -17.31 13.92 -12.78
CA GLU A 11 -17.37 15.30 -13.28
C GLU A 11 -17.03 16.40 -12.24
N LYS A 12 -16.57 16.06 -11.04
CA LYS A 12 -16.05 17.05 -10.06
C LYS A 12 -14.64 16.81 -9.55
N ASP A 13 -14.07 15.61 -9.69
CA ASP A 13 -12.85 15.27 -8.94
C ASP A 13 -11.80 14.43 -9.70
N ASN A 14 -12.03 14.04 -10.97
CA ASN A 14 -11.07 13.19 -11.72
C ASN A 14 -10.65 11.90 -10.96
N LYS A 15 -11.50 11.42 -10.03
CA LYS A 15 -11.23 10.18 -9.29
C LYS A 15 -11.70 8.98 -10.08
N VAL A 16 -10.76 8.25 -10.70
CA VAL A 16 -11.00 6.90 -11.21
C VAL A 16 -11.52 6.06 -10.04
N SER A 17 -12.78 5.65 -10.12
CA SER A 17 -13.48 5.01 -9.00
C SER A 17 -13.17 3.51 -8.93
N ALA A 18 -13.15 2.96 -7.70
CA ALA A 18 -13.07 1.52 -7.46
C ALA A 18 -14.16 0.74 -8.23
N ARG A 19 -15.34 1.36 -8.39
CA ARG A 19 -16.45 0.81 -9.18
C ARG A 19 -16.07 0.63 -10.65
N GLY A 20 -15.38 1.60 -11.25
CA GLY A 20 -14.90 1.49 -12.64
C GLY A 20 -13.95 0.30 -12.83
N LEU A 21 -12.99 0.10 -11.91
CA LEU A 21 -12.13 -1.08 -11.93
C LEU A 21 -12.90 -2.39 -11.75
N MET A 22 -13.92 -2.41 -10.90
CA MET A 22 -14.76 -3.60 -10.73
C MET A 22 -15.60 -3.90 -11.97
N VAL A 23 -16.09 -2.88 -12.69
CA VAL A 23 -16.77 -3.07 -13.99
C VAL A 23 -15.81 -3.67 -15.02
N ILE A 24 -14.57 -3.16 -15.11
CA ILE A 24 -13.55 -3.74 -16.00
C ILE A 24 -13.34 -5.21 -15.65
N PHE A 25 -13.14 -5.54 -14.38
CA PHE A 25 -12.98 -6.91 -13.92
C PHE A 25 -14.16 -7.80 -14.30
N VAL A 26 -15.40 -7.37 -14.04
CA VAL A 26 -16.62 -8.12 -14.37
C VAL A 26 -16.74 -8.37 -15.88
N LEU A 27 -16.45 -7.35 -16.71
CA LEU A 27 -16.47 -7.49 -18.17
C LEU A 27 -15.46 -8.51 -18.67
N GLY A 28 -14.31 -8.67 -18.00
CA GLY A 28 -13.32 -9.67 -18.38
C GLY A 28 -13.61 -11.06 -17.83
N VAL A 29 -14.10 -11.17 -16.59
CA VAL A 29 -14.34 -12.46 -15.92
C VAL A 29 -15.62 -13.14 -16.36
N VAL A 30 -16.71 -12.40 -16.60
CA VAL A 30 -18.01 -12.99 -16.97
C VAL A 30 -17.90 -13.84 -18.24
N PRO A 31 -17.28 -13.38 -19.34
CA PRO A 31 -17.07 -14.23 -20.52
C PRO A 31 -16.28 -15.50 -20.21
N ILE A 32 -15.22 -15.39 -19.42
CA ILE A 32 -14.38 -16.53 -19.02
C ILE A 32 -15.20 -17.57 -18.24
N ILE A 33 -16.03 -17.14 -17.28
CA ILE A 33 -16.88 -18.04 -16.49
C ILE A 33 -17.94 -18.71 -17.36
N LEU A 34 -18.53 -17.96 -18.30
CA LEU A 34 -19.55 -18.48 -19.20
C LEU A 34 -18.99 -19.38 -20.30
N GLY A 35 -17.66 -19.54 -20.39
CA GLY A 35 -17.01 -20.27 -21.47
C GLY A 35 -17.17 -19.60 -22.84
N ILE A 36 -17.52 -18.31 -22.85
CA ILE A 36 -17.58 -17.51 -24.07
C ILE A 36 -16.16 -17.10 -24.39
N ASP A 37 -15.66 -17.54 -25.54
CA ASP A 37 -14.36 -17.08 -25.98
C ASP A 37 -14.43 -15.57 -26.21
N LEU A 38 -13.57 -14.80 -25.52
CA LEU A 38 -13.50 -13.33 -25.67
C LEU A 38 -13.28 -12.92 -27.13
N ASN A 39 -12.70 -13.84 -27.90
CA ASN A 39 -12.43 -13.76 -29.33
C ASN A 39 -13.70 -13.89 -30.21
N GLU A 40 -14.81 -14.38 -29.67
CA GLU A 40 -16.09 -14.54 -30.37
C GLU A 40 -17.06 -13.40 -30.10
N ILE A 41 -16.76 -12.52 -29.14
CA ILE A 41 -17.57 -11.35 -28.83
C ILE A 41 -17.47 -10.36 -30.00
N GLN A 42 -18.53 -10.27 -30.80
CA GLN A 42 -18.66 -9.29 -31.88
C GLN A 42 -18.97 -7.91 -31.29
N PHE A 43 -18.00 -7.02 -31.30
CA PHE A 43 -18.23 -5.61 -30.97
C PHE A 43 -18.76 -4.86 -32.20
N GLU A 44 -20.08 -4.78 -32.34
CA GLU A 44 -20.68 -3.87 -33.33
C GLU A 44 -20.67 -2.43 -32.78
N LEU A 45 -19.62 -1.69 -33.13
CA LEU A 45 -19.61 -0.24 -33.02
C LEU A 45 -20.17 0.34 -34.31
N SER A 46 -21.35 0.96 -34.24
CA SER A 46 -22.11 1.49 -35.38
C SER A 46 -21.38 2.51 -36.28
N TRP A 47 -20.18 2.97 -35.90
CA TRP A 47 -19.32 3.88 -36.65
C TRP A 47 -17.95 3.28 -37.00
N LEU A 48 -17.62 2.09 -36.53
CA LEU A 48 -16.38 1.39 -36.82
C LEU A 48 -16.64 0.41 -37.97
N LYS A 49 -15.90 0.53 -39.09
CA LYS A 49 -15.95 -0.49 -40.15
C LYS A 49 -15.68 -1.86 -39.52
N GLN A 50 -16.41 -2.88 -39.95
CA GLN A 50 -16.13 -4.27 -39.56
C GLN A 50 -14.71 -4.59 -40.03
N PHE A 51 -13.77 -4.64 -39.09
CA PHE A 51 -12.41 -5.12 -39.34
C PHE A 51 -12.36 -6.58 -38.89
N GLU A 52 -11.98 -7.49 -39.78
CA GLU A 52 -11.65 -8.85 -39.37
C GLU A 52 -10.37 -8.81 -38.54
N ILE A 53 -10.49 -9.10 -37.24
CA ILE A 53 -9.35 -9.17 -36.34
C ILE A 53 -8.60 -10.47 -36.66
N THR A 54 -7.52 -10.36 -37.44
CA THR A 54 -6.70 -11.50 -37.89
C THR A 54 -5.98 -12.21 -36.73
N HIS A 55 -5.74 -11.52 -35.61
CA HIS A 55 -5.04 -12.05 -34.45
C HIS A 55 -5.83 -11.79 -33.17
N LYS A 56 -6.89 -12.58 -32.96
CA LYS A 56 -7.81 -12.40 -31.83
C LYS A 56 -7.13 -12.52 -30.47
N GLU A 57 -6.12 -13.40 -30.34
CA GLU A 57 -5.30 -13.54 -29.13
C GLU A 57 -4.60 -12.24 -28.70
N ARG A 58 -4.20 -11.40 -29.66
CA ARG A 58 -3.59 -10.09 -29.37
C ARG A 58 -4.59 -9.14 -28.71
N PHE A 59 -5.90 -9.33 -28.91
CA PHE A 59 -6.93 -8.53 -28.27
C PHE A 59 -6.97 -8.78 -26.76
N SER A 60 -6.87 -10.04 -26.32
CA SER A 60 -6.78 -10.41 -24.91
C SER A 60 -5.54 -9.81 -24.24
N LEU A 61 -4.41 -9.79 -24.93
CA LEU A 61 -3.17 -9.16 -24.43
C LEU A 61 -3.28 -7.63 -24.38
N ILE A 62 -3.90 -6.99 -25.38
CA ILE A 62 -4.20 -5.55 -25.36
C ILE A 62 -5.14 -5.23 -24.19
N TYR A 63 -6.16 -6.06 -23.95
CA TYR A 63 -7.05 -5.91 -22.81
C TYR A 63 -6.31 -6.04 -21.47
N ALA A 64 -5.40 -7.00 -21.32
CA ALA A 64 -4.54 -7.11 -20.15
C ALA A 64 -3.65 -5.86 -19.95
N ALA A 65 -3.10 -5.30 -21.04
CA ALA A 65 -2.33 -4.06 -20.97
C ALA A 65 -3.19 -2.86 -20.54
N LEU A 66 -4.43 -2.77 -21.03
CA LEU A 66 -5.40 -1.75 -20.61
C LEU A 66 -5.80 -1.90 -19.13
N ILE A 67 -5.92 -3.14 -18.63
CA ILE A 67 -6.12 -3.40 -17.21
C ILE A 67 -4.94 -2.84 -16.39
N PHE A 68 -3.70 -3.12 -16.78
CA PHE A 68 -2.52 -2.59 -16.07
C PHE A 68 -2.46 -1.08 -16.10
N TYR A 69 -2.74 -0.45 -17.24
CA TYR A 69 -2.84 1.00 -17.34
C TYR A 69 -3.91 1.57 -16.41
N SER A 70 -5.09 0.94 -16.37
CA SER A 70 -6.19 1.34 -15.49
C SER A 70 -5.81 1.20 -14.01
N LEU A 71 -5.14 0.11 -13.64
CA LEU A 71 -4.62 -0.11 -12.29
C LEU A 71 -3.60 0.96 -11.90
N TYR A 72 -2.64 1.26 -12.78
CA TYR A 72 -1.65 2.30 -12.57
C TYR A 72 -2.31 3.66 -12.32
N ARG A 73 -3.25 4.06 -13.18
CA ARG A 73 -4.02 5.31 -13.02
C ARG A 73 -4.83 5.34 -11.73
N PHE A 74 -5.51 4.24 -11.39
CA PHE A 74 -6.26 4.14 -10.14
C PHE A 74 -5.37 4.35 -8.91
N GLN A 75 -4.20 3.71 -8.86
CA GLN A 75 -3.25 3.90 -7.75
C GLN A 75 -2.70 5.32 -7.68
N LEU A 76 -2.42 5.94 -8.83
CA LEU A 76 -1.91 7.31 -8.92
C LEU A 76 -2.94 8.36 -8.44
N VAL A 77 -4.22 8.11 -8.66
CA VAL A 77 -5.30 9.01 -8.26
C VAL A 77 -5.70 8.79 -6.79
N ASN A 78 -5.65 7.56 -6.31
CA ASN A 78 -6.02 7.19 -4.93
C ASN A 78 -4.79 7.07 -4.01
N LYS A 79 -3.79 7.97 -4.16
CA LYS A 79 -2.54 7.92 -3.38
C LYS A 79 -2.75 7.97 -1.88
N GLU A 80 -3.64 8.83 -1.38
CA GLU A 80 -3.87 8.95 0.07
C GLU A 80 -4.58 7.70 0.64
N THR A 81 -5.57 7.17 -0.09
CA THR A 81 -6.24 5.91 0.26
C THR A 81 -5.25 4.75 0.24
N LYS A 82 -4.33 4.71 -0.74
CA LYS A 82 -3.23 3.77 -0.81
C LYS A 82 -2.39 3.85 0.47
N LYS A 83 -1.79 5.01 0.75
CA LYS A 83 -0.93 5.23 1.94
C LYS A 83 -1.60 4.76 3.22
N THR A 84 -2.86 5.17 3.41
CA THR A 84 -3.66 4.83 4.59
C THR A 84 -3.91 3.32 4.69
N SER A 85 -4.31 2.68 3.58
CA SER A 85 -4.56 1.23 3.54
C SER A 85 -3.29 0.41 3.74
N GLN A 86 -2.17 0.88 3.20
CA GLN A 86 -0.84 0.29 3.41
C GLN A 86 -0.44 0.34 4.88
N LEU A 87 -0.58 1.51 5.51
CA LEU A 87 -0.26 1.68 6.93
C LEU A 87 -1.20 0.92 7.85
N LYS A 88 -2.49 0.78 7.52
CA LYS A 88 -3.42 -0.11 8.25
C LYS A 88 -2.97 -1.57 8.16
N SER A 89 -2.59 -2.02 6.97
CA SER A 89 -2.11 -3.39 6.73
C SER A 89 -0.81 -3.67 7.49
N LEU A 90 0.15 -2.74 7.43
CA LEU A 90 1.38 -2.81 8.22
C LEU A 90 1.11 -2.71 9.73
N GLY A 91 0.12 -1.93 10.15
CA GLY A 91 -0.34 -1.87 11.53
C GLY A 91 -0.80 -3.24 12.03
N TRP A 92 -1.61 -3.95 11.24
CA TRP A 92 -2.02 -5.32 11.54
C TRP A 92 -0.87 -6.32 11.56
N PHE A 93 0.14 -6.12 10.70
CA PHE A 93 1.35 -6.92 10.68
C PHE A 93 2.18 -6.73 11.96
N ILE A 94 2.53 -5.49 12.30
CA ILE A 94 3.44 -5.20 13.41
C ILE A 94 2.79 -5.50 14.77
N THR A 95 1.47 -5.28 14.89
CA THR A 95 0.69 -5.66 16.09
C THR A 95 0.47 -7.18 16.22
N ASN A 96 0.86 -7.98 15.22
CA ASN A 96 0.78 -9.42 15.32
C ASN A 96 1.80 -9.95 16.35
N LYS A 97 1.29 -10.66 17.37
CA LYS A 97 2.07 -11.19 18.50
C LYS A 97 3.26 -12.08 18.10
N TYR A 98 3.20 -12.72 16.94
CA TYR A 98 4.24 -13.65 16.49
C TYR A 98 5.15 -12.99 15.48
N VAL A 99 4.66 -12.80 14.25
CA VAL A 99 5.49 -12.36 13.12
C VAL A 99 5.85 -10.87 13.25
N GLY A 100 4.91 -10.06 13.73
CA GLY A 100 5.12 -8.63 13.98
C GLY A 100 6.17 -8.41 15.06
N HIS A 101 6.01 -9.05 16.22
CA HIS A 101 7.02 -9.01 17.28
C HIS A 101 8.39 -9.53 16.83
N LEU A 102 8.44 -10.64 16.08
CA LEU A 102 9.72 -11.14 15.55
C LEU A 102 10.36 -10.13 14.60
N PHE A 103 9.56 -9.46 13.77
CA PHE A 103 10.03 -8.39 12.89
C PHE A 103 10.57 -7.21 13.70
N VAL A 104 9.83 -6.73 14.71
CA VAL A 104 10.28 -5.65 15.60
C VAL A 104 11.62 -6.00 16.24
N LYS A 105 11.74 -7.21 16.83
CA LYS A 105 12.95 -7.68 17.50
C LYS A 105 14.18 -7.79 16.60
N ARG A 106 13.96 -8.07 15.32
CA ARG A 106 15.04 -8.33 14.36
C ARG A 106 15.43 -7.08 13.57
N PHE A 107 14.47 -6.22 13.29
CA PHE A 107 14.64 -5.12 12.36
C PHE A 107 14.41 -3.75 12.99
N ILE A 108 13.62 -3.58 14.05
CA ILE A 108 13.33 -2.26 14.62
C ILE A 108 14.14 -2.01 15.89
N PHE A 109 13.87 -2.75 16.97
CA PHE A 109 14.53 -2.63 18.28
C PHE A 109 15.19 -3.95 18.67
N ARG A 110 16.23 -3.91 19.50
CA ARG A 110 16.78 -5.13 20.13
C ARG A 110 15.74 -5.75 21.07
N ALA A 111 15.83 -7.08 21.25
CA ALA A 111 14.74 -7.93 21.70
C ALA A 111 14.20 -7.67 23.12
N ASP A 112 14.94 -6.92 23.92
CA ASP A 112 14.71 -6.53 25.32
C ASP A 112 14.13 -5.12 25.48
N GLN A 113 14.03 -4.35 24.39
CA GLN A 113 13.81 -2.90 24.46
C GLN A 113 12.47 -2.40 23.88
N PHE A 114 11.40 -3.20 23.80
CA PHE A 114 10.08 -2.65 23.41
C PHE A 114 8.92 -3.09 24.32
N ASN A 115 8.04 -2.15 24.65
CA ASN A 115 6.93 -2.34 25.61
C ASN A 115 5.56 -2.50 24.89
N GLY A 116 5.47 -2.14 23.61
CA GLY A 116 4.23 -2.32 22.86
C GLY A 116 4.24 -1.74 21.45
N VAL A 117 3.23 -2.12 20.68
CA VAL A 117 2.96 -1.64 19.33
C VAL A 117 1.52 -1.16 19.27
N TYR A 118 1.28 0.03 18.74
CA TYR A 118 -0.07 0.52 18.47
C TYR A 118 -0.13 1.31 17.17
N VAL A 119 -1.34 1.47 16.62
CA VAL A 119 -1.59 2.32 15.46
C VAL A 119 -2.16 3.64 15.96
N ASP A 120 -1.44 4.74 15.73
CA ASP A 120 -1.93 6.07 16.07
C ASP A 120 -2.93 6.53 15.02
N LYS A 121 -4.20 6.59 15.42
CA LYS A 121 -5.32 7.06 14.59
C LYS A 121 -5.68 8.52 14.87
N ARG A 122 -5.02 9.17 15.83
CA ARG A 122 -5.33 10.53 16.29
C ARG A 122 -4.47 11.60 15.63
N SER A 123 -3.29 11.21 15.12
CA SER A 123 -2.45 12.10 14.32
C SER A 123 -3.07 12.37 12.94
N GLU A 124 -2.79 13.55 12.39
CA GLU A 124 -3.22 13.95 11.04
C GLU A 124 -2.77 12.92 9.98
N ASP A 125 -1.61 12.28 10.21
CA ASP A 125 -1.14 11.12 9.47
C ASP A 125 -1.28 9.84 10.27
N LEU A 126 -1.83 8.77 9.67
CA LEU A 126 -1.82 7.45 10.27
C LEU A 126 -0.37 6.99 10.49
N LYS A 127 -0.02 6.52 11.69
CA LYS A 127 1.34 5.99 11.98
C LYS A 127 1.26 4.67 12.73
N VAL A 128 2.22 3.78 12.47
CA VAL A 128 2.40 2.56 13.29
C VAL A 128 3.54 2.81 14.26
N VAL A 129 3.21 2.90 15.55
CA VAL A 129 4.14 3.28 16.62
C VAL A 129 4.58 2.05 17.40
N VAL A 130 5.89 1.94 17.59
CA VAL A 130 6.55 0.96 18.44
C VAL A 130 7.23 1.74 19.57
N ASN A 131 6.87 1.43 20.82
CA ASN A 131 7.44 2.10 21.99
C ASN A 131 8.67 1.36 22.49
N ALA A 132 9.74 2.10 22.79
CA ALA A 132 10.88 1.54 23.50
C ALA A 132 10.50 1.21 24.95
N ASN A 133 11.14 0.20 25.52
CA ASN A 133 10.97 -0.22 26.92
C ASN A 133 11.89 0.60 27.82
N TYR A 134 11.61 1.89 27.93
CA TYR A 134 12.11 2.68 29.04
C TYR A 134 10.96 2.85 30.02
N ASP A 135 11.22 2.53 31.29
CA ASP A 135 10.37 2.88 32.42
C ASP A 135 10.38 4.41 32.58
N SER A 136 9.79 5.14 31.63
CA SER A 136 9.65 6.58 31.77
C SER A 136 8.55 6.85 32.79
N TYR A 137 8.94 7.61 33.81
CA TYR A 137 8.17 7.92 35.02
C TYR A 137 6.84 8.65 34.73
N GLU A 138 6.59 9.05 33.48
CA GLU A 138 5.39 9.74 33.03
C GLU A 138 4.89 9.21 31.67
N PRO A 139 3.69 8.60 31.60
CA PRO A 139 3.09 8.08 30.35
C PRO A 139 2.88 9.13 29.25
N HIS A 140 3.04 10.41 29.58
CA HIS A 140 2.81 11.55 28.70
C HIS A 140 4.08 12.04 28.02
N MET A 141 5.27 11.70 28.55
CA MET A 141 6.55 11.95 27.91
C MET A 141 6.96 10.69 27.12
N LYS A 142 6.33 10.52 25.96
CA LYS A 142 6.61 9.44 25.00
C LYS A 142 7.92 9.70 24.25
N ALA A 143 9.01 9.83 24.99
CA ALA A 143 10.24 10.33 24.39
C ALA A 143 10.86 9.34 23.41
N ASP A 144 10.66 8.03 23.54
CA ASP A 144 11.35 7.03 22.70
C ASP A 144 10.38 6.15 21.89
N THR A 145 10.11 6.55 20.63
CA THR A 145 9.18 5.85 19.73
C THR A 145 9.74 5.68 18.34
N PHE A 146 9.44 4.54 17.72
CA PHE A 146 9.67 4.28 16.31
C PHE A 146 8.33 4.25 15.59
N SER A 147 8.16 5.09 14.57
CA SER A 147 6.91 5.24 13.84
C SER A 147 7.11 4.94 12.35
N LEU A 148 6.32 4.04 11.78
CA LEU A 148 6.21 3.92 10.32
C LEU A 148 5.16 4.89 9.79
N LEU A 149 5.51 5.62 8.73
CA LEU A 149 4.67 6.60 8.07
C LEU A 149 5.05 6.75 6.59
N HIS A 150 4.32 7.56 5.84
CA HIS A 150 4.71 7.94 4.48
C HIS A 150 5.25 9.37 4.47
N ASN A 151 6.39 9.59 3.80
CA ASN A 151 6.91 10.95 3.61
C ASN A 151 6.03 11.75 2.61
N ASN A 152 6.37 13.02 2.42
CA ASN A 152 5.67 13.91 1.48
C ASN A 152 5.68 13.40 0.02
N TYR A 153 6.65 12.55 -0.33
CA TYR A 153 6.76 11.90 -1.64
C TYR A 153 5.94 10.61 -1.74
N GLY A 154 5.34 10.15 -0.64
CA GLY A 154 4.56 8.92 -0.55
C GLY A 154 5.39 7.65 -0.46
N GLU A 155 6.65 7.77 -0.04
CA GLU A 155 7.50 6.63 0.26
C GLU A 155 7.35 6.23 1.72
N LEU A 156 7.33 4.92 1.99
CA LEU A 156 7.31 4.40 3.35
C LEU A 156 8.65 4.72 4.02
N CYS A 157 8.58 5.43 5.15
CA CYS A 157 9.73 5.82 5.96
C CYS A 157 9.48 5.48 7.44
N ALA A 158 10.55 5.56 8.21
CA ALA A 158 10.51 5.49 9.66
C ALA A 158 10.80 6.86 10.26
N GLN A 159 10.16 7.17 11.37
CA GLN A 159 10.46 8.33 12.20
C GLN A 159 10.77 7.82 13.60
N VAL A 160 11.93 8.21 14.12
CA VAL A 160 12.36 7.89 15.47
C VAL A 160 12.25 9.16 16.28
N ARG A 161 11.45 9.16 17.34
CA ARG A 161 11.48 10.21 18.36
C ARG A 161 12.26 9.65 19.55
N ARG A 162 13.19 10.43 20.08
CA ARG A 162 14.03 10.06 21.22
C ARG A 162 14.31 11.26 22.12
N SER A 163 14.58 11.02 23.39
CA SER A 163 15.18 12.08 24.22
C SER A 163 16.56 12.49 23.69
N GLU A 164 16.95 13.75 23.90
CA GLU A 164 18.23 14.32 23.41
C GLU A 164 19.46 13.55 23.94
N ASP A 165 19.38 13.05 25.18
CA ASP A 165 20.42 12.28 25.87
C ASP A 165 20.50 10.81 25.44
N VAL A 166 19.48 10.30 24.73
CA VAL A 166 19.42 8.90 24.28
C VAL A 166 19.94 8.79 22.86
N SER A 167 21.03 8.05 22.65
CA SER A 167 21.55 7.78 21.29
C SER A 167 20.70 6.76 20.52
N LEU A 168 20.72 6.82 19.18
CA LEU A 168 20.10 5.79 18.32
C LEU A 168 20.65 4.38 18.58
N LYS A 169 21.96 4.29 18.91
CA LYS A 169 22.62 3.04 19.24
C LYS A 169 22.13 2.45 20.56
N SER A 170 21.83 3.28 21.55
CA SER A 170 21.27 2.84 22.85
C SER A 170 19.83 2.37 22.74
N LEU A 171 19.06 2.89 21.77
CA LEU A 171 17.74 2.35 21.42
C LEU A 171 17.82 1.02 20.66
N GLY A 172 19.03 0.55 20.30
CA GLY A 172 19.19 -0.70 19.58
C GLY A 172 18.57 -0.68 18.18
N ILE A 173 18.42 0.51 17.59
CA ILE A 173 17.80 0.62 16.26
C ILE A 173 18.71 -0.01 15.22
N SER A 174 18.12 -0.83 14.35
CA SER A 174 18.87 -1.50 13.30
C SER A 174 19.47 -0.48 12.34
N GLU A 175 20.76 -0.67 12.02
CA GLU A 175 21.50 0.11 11.03
C GLU A 175 20.86 0.06 9.62
N LEU A 176 19.95 -0.90 9.39
CA LEU A 176 19.24 -1.10 8.11
C LEU A 176 18.29 0.04 7.72
N TRP A 177 17.94 0.93 8.66
CA TRP A 177 16.95 2.00 8.43
C TRP A 177 17.54 3.30 7.90
N ASP A 178 18.87 3.47 7.88
CA ASP A 178 19.57 4.67 7.38
C ASP A 178 18.89 5.99 7.81
N ILE A 179 19.07 6.30 9.09
CA ILE A 179 18.40 7.39 9.77
C ILE A 179 19.09 8.71 9.39
N GLN A 180 18.34 9.63 8.76
CA GLN A 180 18.77 10.99 8.45
C GLN A 180 18.09 11.97 9.43
N LEU A 181 18.84 12.96 9.88
CA LEU A 181 18.33 14.00 10.78
C LEU A 181 17.36 14.89 10.00
N ASP A 182 16.14 15.05 10.51
CA ASP A 182 15.17 16.00 9.96
C ASP A 182 15.48 17.40 10.50
N PRO A 183 15.97 18.35 9.68
CA PRO A 183 16.31 19.70 10.13
C PRO A 183 15.07 20.54 10.48
N ASP A 184 13.87 20.12 10.06
CA ASP A 184 12.62 20.88 10.22
C ASP A 184 11.82 20.49 11.47
N CYS A 185 12.30 19.54 12.27
CA CYS A 185 11.73 19.26 13.58
C CYS A 185 12.16 20.33 14.59
N TYR A 186 11.40 21.41 14.65
CA TYR A 186 11.51 22.42 15.70
C TYR A 186 11.41 21.75 17.08
N PRO A 187 12.24 22.16 18.07
CA PRO A 187 12.01 21.77 19.45
C PRO A 187 10.59 22.17 19.81
N PHE A 188 9.75 21.19 20.11
CA PHE A 188 8.45 21.44 20.71
C PHE A 188 8.72 22.24 21.98
N ASP A 189 8.09 23.42 22.10
CA ASP A 189 8.30 24.37 23.19
C ASP A 189 8.47 23.64 24.53
N GLY A 190 9.73 23.56 24.99
CA GLY A 190 10.09 23.04 26.31
C GLY A 190 10.44 21.55 26.46
N GLN A 191 10.63 20.73 25.42
CA GLN A 191 11.11 19.34 25.60
C GLN A 191 12.32 18.94 24.73
N GLN A 192 13.28 18.27 25.38
CA GLN A 192 14.51 17.65 24.86
C GLN A 192 14.21 16.43 23.96
N VAL A 193 13.42 16.58 22.90
CA VAL A 193 13.04 15.47 22.01
C VAL A 193 13.59 15.70 20.62
N VAL A 194 14.40 14.76 20.14
CA VAL A 194 14.97 14.74 18.80
C VAL A 194 14.13 13.80 17.93
N SER A 195 13.83 14.23 16.69
CA SER A 195 13.12 13.42 15.71
C SER A 195 14.01 13.16 14.50
N ASP A 196 14.32 11.88 14.26
CA ASP A 196 15.14 11.45 13.14
C ASP A 196 14.28 10.71 12.09
N LEU A 197 14.40 11.06 10.80
CA LEU A 197 13.67 10.43 9.70
C LEU A 197 14.56 9.45 8.93
N ALA A 198 14.16 8.19 8.87
CA ALA A 198 14.87 7.11 8.20
C ALA A 198 14.18 6.68 6.91
N VAL A 199 14.92 6.66 5.81
CA VAL A 199 14.44 6.06 4.56
C VAL A 199 14.92 4.63 4.50
N ILE A 200 14.01 3.69 4.22
CA ILE A 200 14.36 2.27 4.11
C ILE A 200 15.31 2.07 2.92
N LYS A 201 16.63 2.01 3.14
CA LYS A 201 17.60 1.73 2.07
C LYS A 201 17.66 0.25 1.70
N SER A 202 17.48 -0.63 2.68
CA SER A 202 17.60 -2.07 2.48
C SER A 202 16.49 -2.63 1.57
N PHE A 203 16.87 -3.09 0.37
CA PHE A 203 15.95 -3.76 -0.56
C PHE A 203 15.25 -4.96 0.09
N LYS A 204 15.98 -5.76 0.89
CA LYS A 204 15.42 -6.89 1.63
C LYS A 204 14.30 -6.45 2.57
N LEU A 205 14.48 -5.32 3.25
CA LEU A 205 13.49 -4.78 4.17
C LEU A 205 12.26 -4.26 3.41
N ARG A 206 12.46 -3.58 2.28
CA ARG A 206 11.36 -3.14 1.39
C ARG A 206 10.53 -4.32 0.91
N VAL A 207 11.17 -5.39 0.43
CA VAL A 207 10.48 -6.59 -0.03
C VAL A 207 9.72 -7.26 1.12
N LEU A 208 10.33 -7.38 2.30
CA LEU A 208 9.67 -8.02 3.44
C LEU A 208 8.47 -7.21 3.93
N LEU A 209 8.58 -5.88 3.99
CA LEU A 209 7.46 -5.00 4.32
C LEU A 209 6.38 -5.04 3.23
N GLY A 210 6.74 -5.11 1.95
CA GLY A 210 5.79 -5.26 0.85
C GLY A 210 5.04 -6.60 0.90
N LEU A 211 5.73 -7.70 1.20
CA LEU A 211 5.10 -9.01 1.41
C LEU A 211 4.19 -9.00 2.64
N ALA A 212 4.63 -8.39 3.74
CA ALA A 212 3.82 -8.26 4.94
C ALA A 212 2.57 -7.40 4.68
N GLU A 213 2.72 -6.28 3.96
CA GLU A 213 1.60 -5.46 3.51
C GLU A 213 0.61 -6.29 2.69
N PHE A 214 1.09 -7.03 1.68
CA PHE A 214 0.25 -7.87 0.83
C PHE A 214 -0.48 -8.97 1.60
N VAL A 215 0.16 -9.64 2.55
CA VAL A 215 -0.50 -10.70 3.34
C VAL A 215 -1.53 -10.10 4.31
N PHE A 216 -1.18 -9.00 4.97
CA PHE A 216 -2.05 -8.37 5.97
C PHE A 216 -3.10 -7.43 5.37
N SER A 217 -3.01 -7.11 4.08
CA SER A 217 -4.06 -6.36 3.37
C SER A 217 -5.38 -7.10 3.36
N PHE A 218 -5.38 -8.43 3.19
CA PHE A 218 -6.59 -9.25 3.29
C PHE A 218 -7.27 -9.09 4.65
N LYS A 219 -6.47 -9.07 5.73
CA LYS A 219 -6.98 -8.79 7.07
C LYS A 219 -7.53 -7.37 7.16
N SER A 220 -6.84 -6.39 6.58
CA SER A 220 -7.32 -5.00 6.52
C SER A 220 -8.66 -4.89 5.78
N MET A 221 -8.80 -5.55 4.63
CA MET A 221 -10.03 -5.59 3.83
C MET A 221 -11.23 -6.12 4.63
N THR A 222 -11.03 -7.14 5.49
CA THR A 222 -12.12 -7.68 6.33
C THR A 222 -12.53 -6.76 7.49
N LYS A 223 -11.70 -5.77 7.85
CA LYS A 223 -11.89 -4.92 9.03
C LYS A 223 -12.17 -3.46 8.69
N ASP A 224 -11.93 -3.03 7.45
CA ASP A 224 -11.99 -1.65 7.03
C ASP A 224 -12.51 -1.54 5.59
N VAL A 225 -13.67 -0.89 5.42
CA VAL A 225 -14.34 -0.75 4.12
C VAL A 225 -13.48 0.01 3.12
N SER A 226 -12.76 1.06 3.56
CA SER A 226 -11.87 1.82 2.68
C SER A 226 -10.72 0.95 2.14
N SER A 227 -10.16 0.08 2.99
CA SER A 227 -9.14 -0.90 2.57
C SER A 227 -9.74 -1.94 1.61
N LEU A 228 -10.98 -2.39 1.83
CA LEU A 228 -11.69 -3.30 0.93
C LEU A 228 -11.88 -2.66 -0.45
N ASP A 229 -12.44 -1.45 -0.51
CA ASP A 229 -12.70 -0.70 -1.73
C ASP A 229 -11.40 -0.41 -2.51
N TYR A 230 -10.28 -0.26 -1.81
CA TYR A 230 -8.98 -0.03 -2.42
C TYR A 230 -8.33 -1.32 -2.97
N TYR A 231 -8.20 -2.36 -2.13
CA TYR A 231 -7.44 -3.56 -2.48
C TYR A 231 -8.21 -4.54 -3.35
N LEU A 232 -9.53 -4.68 -3.16
CA LEU A 232 -10.32 -5.67 -3.91
C LEU A 232 -10.24 -5.46 -5.42
N PRO A 233 -10.47 -4.25 -5.97
CA PRO A 233 -10.38 -4.05 -7.41
C PRO A 233 -8.95 -4.25 -7.92
N ILE A 234 -7.93 -3.91 -7.12
CA ILE A 234 -6.53 -4.10 -7.50
C ILE A 234 -6.21 -5.59 -7.65
N TYR A 235 -6.54 -6.41 -6.66
CA TYR A 235 -6.22 -7.83 -6.67
C TYR A 235 -6.99 -8.59 -7.75
N CYS A 236 -8.29 -8.30 -7.90
CA CYS A 236 -9.13 -8.92 -8.92
C CYS A 236 -8.60 -8.63 -10.34
N ASN A 237 -8.33 -7.36 -10.66
CA ASN A 237 -7.83 -6.98 -11.98
C ASN A 237 -6.40 -7.45 -12.23
N THR A 238 -5.53 -7.45 -11.21
CA THR A 238 -4.17 -7.99 -11.35
C THR A 238 -4.21 -9.49 -11.63
N GLY A 239 -5.06 -10.23 -10.91
CA GLY A 239 -5.26 -11.67 -11.15
C GLY A 239 -5.80 -11.95 -12.55
N LEU A 240 -6.80 -11.18 -12.99
CA LEU A 240 -7.35 -11.29 -14.35
C LEU A 240 -6.29 -11.00 -15.42
N ALA A 241 -5.52 -9.92 -15.29
CA ALA A 241 -4.48 -9.57 -16.25
C ALA A 241 -3.38 -10.64 -16.33
N LEU A 242 -2.95 -11.18 -15.18
CA LEU A 242 -1.97 -12.27 -15.13
C LEU A 242 -2.52 -13.55 -15.75
N TYR A 243 -3.79 -13.90 -15.48
CA TYR A 243 -4.45 -15.03 -16.10
C TYR A 243 -4.46 -14.90 -17.63
N LEU A 244 -4.89 -13.75 -18.15
CA LEU A 244 -4.93 -13.48 -19.59
C LEU A 244 -3.54 -13.58 -20.23
N ILE A 245 -2.51 -13.03 -19.57
CA ILE A 245 -1.14 -13.14 -20.08
C ILE A 245 -0.69 -14.59 -20.10
N ILE A 246 -0.83 -15.32 -19.00
CA ILE A 246 -0.37 -16.71 -18.93
C ILE A 246 -1.12 -17.57 -19.96
N HIS A 247 -2.43 -17.39 -20.10
CA HIS A 247 -3.25 -18.19 -20.98
C HIS A 247 -3.00 -17.92 -22.48
N TYR A 248 -2.83 -16.66 -22.87
CA TYR A 248 -2.70 -16.25 -24.27
C TYR A 248 -1.26 -15.97 -24.74
N LEU A 249 -0.27 -15.98 -23.84
CA LEU A 249 1.15 -15.86 -24.18
C LEU A 249 1.88 -17.22 -24.17
N ALA A 250 1.30 -18.24 -23.53
CA ALA A 250 1.86 -19.60 -23.49
C ALA A 250 1.41 -20.50 -24.65
N ILE A 251 0.63 -19.94 -25.58
CA ILE A 251 0.19 -20.54 -26.85
C ILE A 251 1.03 -19.91 -27.97
#